data_AF-A0A1F3ECB1-F1
#
_entry.id   AF-A0A1F3ECB1-F1
#
_cell.length_a   1.000
_cell.length_b   1.000
_cell.length_c   1.000
_cell.angle_alpha   90.00
_cell.angle_beta   90.00
_cell.angle_gamma   90.00
#
_symmetry.space_group_name_H-M   'P 1'
#
loop_
_entity.id
_entity.type
_entity.pdbx_description
1 polymer ?
#
loop_
_entity_poly.entity_id
_entity_poly.type
_entity_poly.pdbx_seq_one_letter_code
_entity_poly.pdbx_strand_id
1 'polypeptide(L)'
;MKIEEYIRKNRDKLDTEKPDEDYLWTGISQSFMKPKKTKRFYIIRIAAAALILITLTYTGFELATIRKNQQLILSKIDPVLAQQEAQFQEQINSYYKILHQTKFDKNQLVTNYGELQNIDEMIQQYSDDLKKHGPNPKILNSLMDLYQKKILVLDRMLNEIEKNKNYENNKTQI
;
A
#
# COMPACT_ATOMS: atom_id res chain seq x y z
N MET A 1 -67.71 63.55 4.84
CA MET A 1 -67.76 62.42 3.88
C MET A 1 -67.63 62.91 2.43
N LYS A 2 -66.51 63.53 2.01
CA LYS A 2 -66.31 63.97 0.61
C LYS A 2 -65.24 63.17 -0.14
N ILE A 3 -64.28 62.60 0.58
CA ILE A 3 -63.18 61.80 0.00
C ILE A 3 -63.66 60.42 -0.45
N GLU A 4 -64.54 59.78 0.33
CA GLU A 4 -65.04 58.45 0.02
C GLU A 4 -65.86 58.41 -1.28
N GLU A 5 -66.73 59.40 -1.50
CA GLU A 5 -67.44 59.54 -2.77
C GLU A 5 -66.50 59.84 -3.94
N TYR A 6 -65.45 60.64 -3.71
CA TYR A 6 -64.46 60.96 -4.73
C TYR A 6 -63.65 59.71 -5.15
N ILE A 7 -63.20 58.90 -4.20
CA ILE A 7 -62.48 57.64 -4.48
C ILE A 7 -63.42 56.66 -5.19
N ARG A 8 -64.66 56.52 -4.74
CA ARG A 8 -65.61 55.58 -5.34
C ARG A 8 -65.97 55.97 -6.78
N LYS A 9 -66.11 57.27 -7.07
CA LYS A 9 -66.45 57.76 -8.41
C LYS A 9 -65.27 57.75 -9.39
N ASN A 10 -64.04 57.71 -8.89
CA ASN A 10 -62.82 57.71 -9.71
C ASN A 10 -62.05 56.39 -9.64
N ARG A 11 -62.61 55.32 -9.06
CA ARG A 11 -61.94 54.02 -8.87
C ARG A 11 -61.32 53.48 -10.16
N ASP A 12 -62.06 53.53 -11.26
CA ASP A 12 -61.60 53.05 -12.57
C ASP A 12 -60.42 53.86 -13.14
N LYS A 13 -60.25 55.11 -12.69
CA LYS A 13 -59.11 55.98 -13.06
C LYS A 13 -57.94 55.88 -12.08
N LEU A 14 -58.16 55.28 -10.92
CA LEU A 14 -57.13 55.05 -9.90
C LEU A 14 -56.51 53.66 -10.04
N ASP A 15 -57.25 52.71 -10.64
CA ASP A 15 -56.82 51.34 -10.90
C ASP A 15 -56.20 51.22 -12.31
N THR A 16 -55.20 52.06 -12.60
CA THR A 16 -54.58 52.18 -13.93
C THR A 16 -53.51 51.14 -14.22
N GLU A 17 -52.99 50.48 -13.18
CA GLU A 17 -51.89 49.53 -13.29
C GLU A 17 -52.39 48.14 -12.94
N LYS A 18 -52.46 47.26 -13.94
CA LYS A 18 -52.57 45.82 -13.67
C LYS A 18 -51.18 45.31 -13.31
N PRO A 19 -51.02 44.58 -12.20
CA PRO A 19 -49.73 44.00 -11.87
C PRO A 19 -49.30 43.07 -13.00
N ASP A 20 -48.03 43.15 -13.38
CA ASP A 20 -47.42 42.22 -14.32
C ASP A 20 -47.29 40.85 -13.64
N GLU A 21 -48.32 40.01 -13.83
CA GLU A 21 -48.39 38.68 -13.23
C GLU A 21 -47.20 37.82 -13.66
N ASP A 22 -46.78 37.92 -14.93
CA ASP A 22 -45.66 37.13 -15.46
C ASP A 22 -44.35 37.48 -14.75
N TYR A 23 -44.11 38.77 -14.47
CA TYR A 23 -42.95 39.20 -13.70
C TYR A 23 -42.98 38.68 -12.26
N LEU A 24 -44.15 38.72 -11.60
CA LEU A 24 -44.33 38.22 -10.23
C LEU A 24 -44.13 36.69 -10.14
N TRP A 25 -44.64 35.94 -11.11
CA TRP A 25 -44.50 34.47 -11.13
C TRP A 25 -43.08 34.01 -11.49
N THR A 26 -42.32 34.80 -12.25
CA THR A 26 -40.93 34.48 -12.61
C THR A 26 -40.01 34.46 -11.39
N GLY A 27 -40.16 35.40 -10.46
CA GLY A 27 -39.36 35.42 -9.21
C GLY A 27 -39.71 34.27 -8.27
N ILE A 28 -40.99 33.89 -8.19
CA ILE A 28 -41.48 32.80 -7.34
C ILE A 28 -41.01 31.44 -7.88
N SER A 29 -41.11 31.21 -9.19
CA SER A 29 -40.73 29.94 -9.83
C SER A 29 -39.24 29.62 -9.71
N GLN A 30 -38.37 30.64 -9.75
CA GLN A 30 -36.92 30.45 -9.54
C GLN A 30 -36.57 29.96 -8.12
N SER A 31 -37.36 30.32 -7.10
CA SER A 31 -37.10 29.90 -5.72
C SER A 31 -37.35 28.40 -5.47
N PHE A 32 -38.13 27.74 -6.35
CA PHE A 32 -38.42 26.30 -6.28
C PHE A 32 -37.39 25.43 -7.02
N MET A 33 -36.56 26.02 -7.89
CA MET A 33 -35.53 25.29 -8.63
C MET A 33 -34.22 25.25 -7.85
N LYS A 34 -34.16 24.47 -6.76
CA LYS A 34 -32.87 24.12 -6.15
C LYS A 34 -32.04 23.32 -7.16
N PRO A 35 -30.79 23.70 -7.49
CA PRO A 35 -29.95 22.91 -8.37
C PRO A 35 -29.75 21.54 -7.72
N LYS A 36 -30.18 20.48 -8.41
CA LYS A 36 -29.96 19.09 -7.99
C LYS A 36 -28.45 18.87 -7.94
N LYS A 37 -27.84 18.97 -6.75
CA LYS A 37 -26.43 18.61 -6.56
C LYS A 37 -26.26 17.18 -7.06
N THR A 38 -25.38 17.01 -8.05
CA THR A 38 -25.26 15.75 -8.77
C THR A 38 -24.73 14.68 -7.80
N LYS A 39 -25.56 13.68 -7.49
CA LYS A 39 -25.19 12.54 -6.62
C LYS A 39 -23.88 11.87 -7.07
N ARG A 40 -23.57 11.99 -8.37
CA ARG A 40 -22.33 11.51 -9.01
C ARG A 40 -21.05 12.04 -8.34
N PHE A 41 -21.01 13.30 -7.91
CA PHE A 41 -19.82 13.88 -7.28
C PHE A 41 -19.56 13.30 -5.87
N TYR A 42 -20.63 13.00 -5.13
CA TYR A 42 -20.53 12.32 -3.84
C TYR A 42 -20.10 10.86 -4.00
N ILE A 43 -20.65 10.15 -5.00
CA ILE A 43 -20.27 8.75 -5.28
C ILE A 43 -18.79 8.64 -5.68
N ILE A 44 -18.28 9.56 -6.51
CA ILE A 44 -16.87 9.58 -6.91
C ILE A 44 -15.94 9.83 -5.72
N ARG A 45 -16.30 10.74 -4.81
CA ARG A 45 -15.51 11.01 -3.60
C ARG A 45 -15.47 9.81 -2.65
N ILE A 46 -16.59 9.12 -2.48
CA ILE A 46 -16.67 7.90 -1.66
C ILE A 46 -15.83 6.78 -2.27
N ALA A 47 -15.91 6.59 -3.58
CA ALA A 47 -15.11 5.58 -4.29
C ALA A 47 -13.60 5.85 -4.18
N ALA A 48 -13.17 7.11 -4.31
CA ALA A 48 -11.76 7.49 -4.15
C ALA A 48 -11.25 7.24 -2.71
N ALA A 49 -12.04 7.58 -1.69
CA ALA A 49 -11.68 7.32 -0.30
C ALA A 49 -11.60 5.82 0.02
N ALA A 50 -12.53 5.02 -0.54
CA ALA A 50 -12.50 3.56 -0.39
C ALA A 50 -11.27 2.94 -1.05
N LEU A 51 -10.89 3.39 -2.26
CA LEU A 51 -9.68 2.92 -2.94
C LEU A 51 -8.39 3.24 -2.19
N ILE A 52 -8.32 4.43 -1.57
CA ILE A 52 -7.18 4.82 -0.72
C ILE A 52 -7.12 3.93 0.53
N LEU A 53 -8.25 3.67 1.18
CA LEU A 53 -8.30 2.78 2.35
C LEU A 53 -7.94 1.33 1.99
N ILE A 54 -8.39 0.83 0.84
CA ILE A 54 -8.07 -0.52 0.36
C ILE A 54 -6.57 -0.63 0.03
N THR A 55 -5.98 0.38 -0.61
CA THR A 55 -4.54 0.36 -0.93
C THR A 55 -3.67 0.48 0.33
N LEU A 56 -4.04 1.33 1.30
CA LEU A 56 -3.35 1.43 2.60
C LEU A 56 -3.48 0.16 3.44
N THR A 57 -4.67 -0.45 3.46
CA THR A 57 -4.87 -1.72 4.19
C THR A 57 -4.14 -2.87 3.51
N TYR A 58 -4.16 -2.98 2.18
CA TYR A 58 -3.45 -4.03 1.45
C TYR A 58 -1.93 -3.94 1.61
N THR A 59 -1.36 -2.75 1.44
CA THR A 59 0.09 -2.52 1.63
C THR A 59 0.54 -2.70 3.08
N GLY A 60 -0.29 -2.25 4.04
CA GLY A 60 -0.06 -2.48 5.46
C GLY A 60 -0.15 -3.96 5.85
N PHE A 61 -1.06 -4.73 5.23
CA PHE A 61 -1.23 -6.14 5.50
C PHE A 61 -0.07 -6.97 4.96
N GLU A 62 0.47 -6.67 3.77
CA GLU A 62 1.69 -7.33 3.27
C GLU A 62 2.90 -7.05 4.17
N LEU A 63 3.13 -5.80 4.57
CA LEU A 63 4.22 -5.45 5.49
C LEU A 63 4.06 -6.12 6.87
N ALA A 64 2.82 -6.25 7.36
CA ALA A 64 2.53 -6.90 8.64
C ALA A 64 2.59 -8.44 8.56
N THR A 65 2.18 -9.05 7.45
CA THR A 65 2.24 -10.52 7.25
C THR A 65 3.66 -11.01 7.01
N ILE A 66 4.51 -10.22 6.35
CA ILE A 66 5.96 -10.51 6.27
C ILE A 66 6.58 -10.58 7.68
N ARG A 67 6.11 -9.76 8.63
CA ARG A 67 6.61 -9.76 10.02
C ARG A 67 5.96 -10.79 10.94
N LYS A 68 4.72 -11.21 10.68
CA LYS A 68 3.95 -12.09 11.61
C LYS A 68 4.08 -13.59 11.36
N ASN A 69 4.52 -14.03 10.18
CA ASN A 69 4.49 -15.45 9.80
C ASN A 69 5.85 -16.17 9.79
N GLN A 70 6.94 -15.49 10.15
CA GLN A 70 8.19 -16.19 10.41
C GLN A 70 8.13 -16.81 11.81
N GLN A 71 7.58 -18.03 11.89
CA GLN A 71 7.70 -18.86 13.08
C GLN A 71 9.20 -19.15 13.28
N LEU A 72 9.81 -18.47 14.26
CA LEU A 72 11.19 -18.74 14.67
C LEU A 72 11.28 -20.17 15.17
N ILE A 73 12.06 -20.99 14.47
CA ILE A 73 12.24 -22.41 14.78
C ILE A 73 12.87 -22.58 16.16
N LEU A 74 13.77 -21.66 16.53
CA LEU A 74 14.56 -21.71 17.75
C LEU A 74 13.85 -21.08 18.96
N SER A 75 12.69 -20.42 18.77
CA SER A 75 11.90 -19.78 19.84
C SER A 75 11.50 -20.71 20.99
N LYS A 76 11.32 -22.01 20.70
CA LYS A 76 10.93 -23.02 21.68
C LYS A 76 12.12 -23.70 22.36
N ILE A 77 13.34 -23.42 21.91
CA ILE A 77 14.56 -24.11 22.35
C ILE A 77 15.36 -23.20 23.28
N ASP A 78 15.76 -22.04 22.80
CA ASP A 78 16.59 -21.09 23.55
C ASP A 78 16.30 -19.65 23.09
N PRO A 79 16.06 -18.71 24.02
CA PRO A 79 15.70 -17.34 23.68
C PRO A 79 16.82 -16.55 22.99
N VAL A 80 18.09 -16.85 23.28
CA VAL A 80 19.25 -16.22 22.65
C VAL A 80 19.36 -16.70 21.20
N LEU A 81 19.23 -18.00 20.98
CA LEU A 81 19.22 -18.56 19.62
C LEU A 81 18.03 -18.05 18.80
N ALA A 82 16.86 -17.91 19.41
CA ALA A 82 15.69 -17.33 18.77
C ALA A 82 15.90 -15.87 18.34
N GLN A 83 16.54 -15.07 19.20
CA GLN A 83 16.89 -13.69 18.86
C GLN A 83 17.88 -13.65 17.69
N GLN A 84 18.88 -14.52 17.68
CA GLN A 84 19.85 -14.60 16.60
C GLN A 84 19.20 -15.04 15.26
N GLU A 85 18.31 -16.03 15.30
CA GLU A 85 17.51 -16.44 14.13
C GLU A 85 16.67 -15.27 13.60
N ALA A 86 16.02 -14.51 14.49
CA ALA A 86 15.24 -13.35 14.09
C ALA A 86 16.10 -12.29 13.37
N GLN A 87 17.29 -12.00 13.90
CA GLN A 87 18.22 -11.06 13.26
C GLN A 87 18.64 -11.53 11.87
N PHE A 88 18.93 -12.83 11.71
CA PHE A 88 19.26 -13.39 10.40
C PHE A 88 18.10 -13.30 9.42
N GLN A 89 16.89 -13.66 9.85
CA GLN A 89 15.70 -13.57 9.00
C GLN A 89 15.39 -12.12 8.60
N GLU A 90 15.54 -11.15 9.51
CA GLU A 90 15.40 -9.73 9.19
C GLU A 90 16.42 -9.28 8.13
N GLN A 91 17.69 -9.67 8.26
CA GLN A 91 18.73 -9.34 7.29
C GLN A 91 18.46 -9.99 5.92
N ILE A 92 18.09 -11.28 5.90
CA ILE A 92 17.72 -12.01 4.69
C ILE A 92 16.55 -11.32 3.98
N ASN A 93 15.50 -10.96 4.72
CA ASN A 93 14.32 -10.28 4.19
C ASN A 93 14.70 -8.91 3.59
N SER A 94 15.59 -8.16 4.26
CA SER A 94 16.11 -6.89 3.76
C SER A 94 16.82 -7.07 2.41
N TYR A 95 17.70 -8.07 2.30
CA TYR A 95 18.40 -8.37 1.05
C TYR A 95 17.45 -8.78 -0.07
N TYR A 96 16.47 -9.65 0.20
CA TYR A 96 15.46 -9.98 -0.81
C TYR A 96 14.67 -8.76 -1.27
N LYS A 97 14.31 -7.87 -0.34
CA LYS A 97 13.61 -6.62 -0.70
C LYS A 97 14.45 -5.78 -1.67
N ILE A 98 15.75 -5.63 -1.40
CA ILE A 98 16.67 -4.89 -2.29
C ILE A 98 16.77 -5.60 -3.65
N LEU A 99 16.92 -6.93 -3.67
CA LEU A 99 16.96 -7.72 -4.91
C LEU A 99 15.68 -7.54 -5.73
N HIS A 100 14.49 -7.59 -5.11
CA HIS A 100 13.22 -7.42 -5.81
C HIS A 100 12.99 -5.99 -6.34
N GLN A 101 13.53 -4.99 -5.66
CA GLN A 101 13.41 -3.58 -6.07
C GLN A 101 14.43 -3.20 -7.15
N THR A 102 15.52 -3.96 -7.28
CA THR A 102 16.59 -3.66 -8.23
C THR A 102 16.32 -4.35 -9.57
N LYS A 103 16.40 -3.59 -10.66
CA LYS A 103 16.36 -4.15 -12.02
C LYS A 103 17.76 -4.61 -12.41
N PHE A 104 17.94 -5.91 -12.63
CA PHE A 104 19.18 -6.51 -13.13
C PHE A 104 18.85 -7.72 -14.02
N ASP A 105 19.78 -8.08 -14.91
CA ASP A 105 19.70 -9.32 -15.68
C ASP A 105 20.30 -10.47 -14.88
N LYS A 106 19.52 -11.52 -14.66
CA LYS A 106 19.97 -12.72 -13.94
C LYS A 106 21.14 -13.43 -14.62
N ASN A 107 21.25 -13.32 -15.96
CA ASN A 107 22.35 -13.94 -16.72
C ASN A 107 23.70 -13.24 -16.51
N GLN A 108 23.69 -12.04 -15.92
CA GLN A 108 24.90 -11.27 -15.61
C GLN A 108 25.44 -11.56 -14.21
N LEU A 109 24.74 -12.39 -13.42
CA LEU A 109 25.20 -12.80 -12.11
C LEU A 109 26.11 -14.03 -12.25
N VAL A 110 27.25 -13.97 -11.58
CA VAL A 110 28.14 -15.13 -11.41
C VAL A 110 27.57 -16.04 -10.32
N THR A 111 26.95 -15.44 -9.30
CA THR A 111 26.30 -16.19 -8.23
C THR A 111 25.02 -16.87 -8.71
N ASN A 112 24.94 -18.19 -8.53
CA ASN A 112 23.84 -19.02 -8.98
C ASN A 112 22.67 -18.99 -7.97
N TYR A 113 21.47 -18.68 -8.44
CA TYR A 113 20.23 -18.79 -7.65
C TYR A 113 19.97 -20.18 -7.07
N GLY A 114 20.44 -21.24 -7.73
CA GLY A 114 20.34 -22.61 -7.25
C GLY A 114 21.08 -22.84 -5.91
N GLU A 115 22.12 -22.06 -5.61
CA GLU A 115 22.79 -22.14 -4.31
C GLU A 115 21.86 -21.69 -3.17
N LEU A 116 21.09 -20.62 -3.37
CA LEU A 116 20.10 -20.16 -2.39
C LEU A 116 19.01 -21.20 -2.17
N GLN A 117 18.50 -21.79 -3.25
CA GLN A 117 17.48 -22.83 -3.15
C GLN A 117 17.98 -24.04 -2.36
N ASN A 118 19.21 -24.51 -2.63
CA ASN A 118 19.80 -25.62 -1.89
C ASN A 118 19.95 -25.29 -0.39
N ILE A 119 20.33 -24.05 -0.07
CA ILE A 119 20.42 -23.61 1.33
C ILE A 119 19.04 -23.61 1.99
N ASP A 120 18.00 -23.16 1.28
CA ASP A 120 16.62 -23.15 1.79
C ASP A 120 16.09 -24.56 2.05
N GLU A 121 16.34 -25.49 1.14
CA GLU A 121 16.00 -26.90 1.31
C GLU A 121 16.71 -27.51 2.53
N MET A 122 18.00 -27.22 2.71
CA MET A 122 18.75 -27.66 3.89
C MET A 122 18.22 -27.03 5.19
N ILE A 123 17.92 -25.73 5.21
CA ILE A 123 17.31 -25.06 6.38
C ILE A 123 16.00 -25.76 6.75
N GLN A 124 15.14 -26.04 5.77
CA GLN A 124 13.87 -26.72 5.99
C GLN A 124 14.08 -28.13 6.56
N GLN A 125 14.97 -28.93 5.96
CA GLN A 125 15.29 -30.27 6.41
C GLN A 125 15.77 -30.28 7.87
N TYR A 126 16.73 -29.41 8.22
CA TYR A 126 17.30 -29.34 9.57
C TYR A 126 16.27 -28.85 10.59
N SER A 127 15.38 -27.95 10.17
CA SER A 127 14.27 -27.47 11.00
C SER A 127 13.27 -28.58 11.31
N ASP A 128 12.96 -29.43 10.33
CA ASP A 128 12.06 -30.55 10.52
C ASP A 128 12.69 -31.67 11.36
N ASP A 129 13.99 -31.90 11.22
CA ASP A 129 14.75 -32.80 12.08
C ASP A 129 14.73 -32.33 13.55
N LEU A 130 14.90 -31.02 13.81
CA LEU A 130 14.78 -30.46 15.16
C LEU A 130 13.38 -30.64 15.74
N LYS A 131 12.32 -30.46 14.93
CA LYS A 131 10.94 -30.68 15.39
C LYS A 131 10.68 -32.15 15.74
N LYS A 132 11.25 -33.08 14.97
CA LYS A 132 11.02 -34.52 15.13
C LYS A 132 11.86 -35.15 16.24
N HIS A 133 13.11 -34.74 16.36
CA HIS A 133 14.10 -35.38 17.23
C HIS A 133 14.45 -34.55 18.46
N GLY A 134 13.94 -33.32 18.56
CA GLY A 134 14.24 -32.39 19.65
C GLY A 134 15.57 -31.66 19.47
N PRO A 135 15.96 -30.83 20.45
CA PRO A 135 17.14 -29.99 20.35
C PRO A 135 18.42 -30.82 20.28
N ASN A 136 19.11 -30.75 19.15
CA ASN A 136 20.42 -31.36 18.94
C ASN A 136 21.45 -30.26 18.63
N PRO A 137 22.49 -30.08 19.46
CA PRO A 137 23.50 -29.02 19.27
C PRO A 137 24.17 -29.03 17.89
N LYS A 138 24.38 -30.20 17.29
CA LYS A 138 24.97 -30.28 15.95
C LYS A 138 24.03 -29.70 14.90
N ILE A 139 22.75 -30.06 14.95
CA ILE A 139 21.73 -29.58 14.01
C ILE A 139 21.50 -28.08 14.22
N LEU A 140 21.51 -27.60 15.47
CA LEU A 140 21.41 -26.17 15.80
C LEU A 140 22.57 -25.35 15.21
N ASN A 141 23.81 -25.80 15.40
CA ASN A 141 24.98 -25.12 14.85
C ASN A 141 24.94 -25.11 13.33
N SER A 142 24.62 -26.25 12.70
CA SER A 142 24.49 -26.34 11.25
C SER A 142 23.37 -25.44 10.71
N LEU A 143 22.25 -25.32 11.41
CA LEU A 143 21.17 -24.40 11.02
C LEU A 143 21.65 -22.93 11.08
N MET A 144 22.40 -22.57 12.12
CA MET A 144 22.98 -21.23 12.25
C MET A 144 24.00 -20.94 11.13
N ASP A 145 24.85 -21.90 10.80
CA ASP A 145 25.82 -21.81 9.69
C ASP A 145 25.10 -21.66 8.35
N LEU A 146 23.99 -22.37 8.13
CA LEU A 146 23.18 -22.26 6.91
C LEU A 146 22.56 -20.86 6.77
N TYR A 147 22.03 -20.29 7.85
CA TYR A 147 21.54 -18.91 7.84
C TYR A 147 22.64 -17.91 7.50
N GLN A 148 23.81 -18.03 8.13
CA GLN A 148 24.97 -17.18 7.82
C GLN A 148 25.41 -17.34 6.35
N LYS A 149 25.46 -18.57 5.85
CA LYS A 149 25.80 -18.84 4.45
C LYS A 149 24.79 -18.20 3.51
N LYS A 150 23.50 -18.28 3.81
CA LYS A 150 22.44 -17.63 3.01
C LYS A 150 22.67 -16.12 2.92
N ILE A 151 22.98 -15.48 4.04
CA ILE A 151 23.31 -14.05 4.10
C ILE A 151 24.51 -13.73 3.21
N LEU A 152 25.59 -14.51 3.29
CA LEU A 152 26.80 -14.30 2.47
C LEU A 152 26.53 -14.43 0.97
N VAL A 153 25.70 -15.40 0.56
CA VAL A 153 25.33 -15.58 -0.86
C VAL A 153 24.50 -14.38 -1.34
N LEU A 154 23.51 -13.95 -0.56
CA LEU A 154 22.68 -12.78 -0.89
C LEU A 154 23.52 -11.49 -0.98
N ASP A 155 24.44 -11.28 -0.04
CA ASP A 155 25.35 -10.14 -0.05
C ASP A 155 26.24 -10.14 -1.31
N ARG A 156 26.79 -11.30 -1.68
CA ARG A 156 27.56 -11.45 -2.92
C ARG A 156 26.74 -11.10 -4.15
N MET A 157 25.48 -11.55 -4.24
CA MET A 157 24.60 -11.22 -5.36
C MET A 157 24.34 -9.71 -5.45
N LEU A 158 24.08 -9.05 -4.32
CA LEU A 158 23.88 -7.61 -4.29
C LEU A 158 25.13 -6.85 -4.74
N ASN A 159 26.31 -7.29 -4.29
CA ASN A 159 27.59 -6.72 -4.71
C ASN A 159 27.85 -6.90 -6.21
N GLU A 160 27.50 -8.05 -6.79
CA GLU A 160 27.58 -8.28 -8.25
C GLU A 160 26.67 -7.34 -9.03
N ILE A 161 25.42 -7.18 -8.57
CA ILE A 161 24.45 -6.28 -9.19
C ILE A 161 24.95 -4.82 -9.17
N GLU A 162 25.47 -4.38 -8.02
CA GLU A 162 26.00 -3.02 -7.88
C GLU A 162 27.20 -2.78 -8.80
N LYS A 163 28.14 -3.75 -8.86
CA LYS A 163 29.29 -3.68 -9.77
C LYS A 163 28.83 -3.58 -11.22
N ASN A 164 27.92 -4.44 -11.66
CA ASN A 164 27.41 -4.45 -13.02
C ASN A 164 26.74 -3.11 -13.38
N LYS A 165 25.94 -2.53 -12.47
CA LYS A 165 25.34 -1.21 -12.64
C LYS A 165 26.40 -0.10 -12.82
N ASN A 166 27.47 -0.13 -12.03
CA ASN A 166 28.55 0.84 -12.12
C ASN A 166 29.33 0.71 -13.44
N TYR A 167 29.55 -0.50 -13.95
CA TYR A 167 30.19 -0.70 -15.25
C TYR A 167 29.35 -0.15 -16.41
N GLU A 168 28.04 -0.37 -16.42
CA GLU A 168 27.15 0.13 -17.48
C GLU A 168 27.03 1.67 -17.47
N ASN A 169 26.99 2.28 -16.28
CA ASN A 169 26.99 3.74 -16.15
C ASN A 169 28.28 4.37 -16.70
N ASN A 170 29.44 3.78 -16.44
CA ASN A 170 30.72 4.31 -16.93
C ASN A 170 30.87 4.17 -18.45
N LYS A 171 30.34 3.10 -19.07
CA LYS A 171 30.36 2.96 -20.54
C LYS A 171 29.47 3.97 -21.27
N THR A 172 28.39 4.42 -20.64
CA THR A 172 27.43 5.35 -21.26
C THR A 172 27.90 6.82 -21.21
N GLN A 173 28.94 7.12 -20.43
CA GLN A 173 29.51 8.47 -20.28
C GLN A 173 30.75 8.72 -21.15
N ILE A 174 31.16 7.75 -21.96
CA ILE A 174 32.27 7.83 -22.92
C ILE A 174 31.68 7.85 -24.33
#